data_AF-A0A959Y7N2-F1
#
_entry.id   AF-A0A959Y7N2-F1
#
_cell.length_a   1.000
_cell.length_b   1.000
_cell.length_c   1.000
_cell.angle_alpha   90.00
_cell.angle_beta   90.00
_cell.angle_gamma   90.00
#
_symmetry.space_group_name_H-M   'P 1'
#
loop_
_entity.id
_entity.type
_entity.pdbx_description
1 polymer ?
#
loop_
_entity_poly.entity_id
_entity_poly.type
_entity_poly.pdbx_seq_one_letter_code
_entity_poly.pdbx_strand_id
1 'polypeptide(L)'
;GIYHWFPKMYGRMMNTRLGYAHFWLTFISAFGVFFPMHYIGLAGAPRRYYEYSSFPFLDSVMDLNVLVTVFAIIGGMAQLIWIYNFFYSIFRGPKAVQNPWKSNTLEWTTPVEHVHGNWPGPLPVVYRWPYDYSKPGKEHDYVPQTVPIEDGEEEH
;
A
#
# COMPACT_ATOMS: atom_id res chain seq x y z
N GLY A 1 -0.90 -2.73 -1.14
CA GLY A 1 -1.28 -2.96 -2.54
C GLY A 1 -0.07 -2.91 -3.45
N ILE A 2 0.16 -1.79 -4.15
CA ILE A 2 1.17 -1.69 -5.23
C ILE A 2 2.57 -2.11 -4.77
N TYR A 3 3.09 -1.52 -3.69
CA TYR A 3 4.42 -1.87 -3.15
C TYR A 3 4.57 -3.36 -2.80
N HIS A 4 3.48 -4.02 -2.40
CA HIS A 4 3.48 -5.44 -2.04
C HIS A 4 3.53 -6.32 -3.28
N TRP A 5 2.65 -6.13 -4.27
CA TRP A 5 2.62 -6.98 -5.47
C TRP A 5 3.53 -6.51 -6.61
N PHE A 6 4.20 -5.36 -6.50
CA PHE A 6 5.14 -4.89 -7.51
C PHE A 6 6.22 -5.93 -7.89
N PRO A 7 6.87 -6.62 -6.93
CA PRO A 7 7.82 -7.68 -7.23
C PRO A 7 7.20 -8.87 -7.95
N LYS A 8 5.94 -9.17 -7.64
CA LYS A 8 5.18 -10.25 -8.28
C LYS A 8 4.82 -9.92 -9.73
N MET A 9 4.58 -8.64 -10.03
CA MET A 9 4.24 -8.19 -11.37
C MET A 9 5.48 -7.97 -12.25
N TYR A 10 6.57 -7.42 -11.71
CA TYR A 10 7.72 -6.98 -12.52
C TYR A 10 9.03 -7.73 -12.24
N GLY A 11 9.04 -8.68 -11.30
CA GLY A 11 10.22 -9.46 -10.94
C GLY A 11 11.34 -8.62 -10.30
N ARG A 12 11.03 -7.40 -9.84
CA ARG A 12 11.98 -6.43 -9.28
C ARG A 12 11.39 -5.73 -8.07
N MET A 13 12.24 -5.24 -7.16
CA MET A 13 11.80 -4.47 -6.00
C MET A 13 11.75 -2.97 -6.30
N MET A 14 10.79 -2.27 -5.68
CA MET A 14 10.80 -0.81 -5.64
C MET A 14 11.83 -0.28 -4.63
N ASN A 15 12.28 0.96 -4.82
CA ASN A 15 13.14 1.61 -3.83
C ASN A 15 12.35 1.93 -2.55
N THR A 16 12.73 1.31 -1.44
CA THR A 16 12.04 1.48 -0.15
C THR A 16 12.19 2.88 0.43
N ARG A 17 13.33 3.57 0.23
CA ARG A 17 13.54 4.93 0.74
C ARG A 17 12.60 5.93 0.06
N LEU A 18 12.47 5.82 -1.27
CA LEU A 18 11.49 6.61 -2.03
C LEU A 18 10.06 6.23 -1.65
N GLY A 19 9.82 4.94 -1.35
CA GLY A 19 8.54 4.47 -0.84
C GLY A 19 8.13 5.14 0.48
N TYR A 20 9.04 5.21 1.44
CA TYR A 20 8.81 5.90 2.72
C TYR A 20 8.64 7.41 2.54
N ALA A 21 9.44 8.05 1.67
CA ALA A 21 9.29 9.47 1.37
C ALA A 21 7.89 9.76 0.78
N HIS A 22 7.46 8.96 -0.20
CA HIS A 22 6.11 9.07 -0.76
C HIS A 22 5.02 8.84 0.31
N PHE A 23 5.17 7.81 1.15
CA PHE A 23 4.21 7.52 2.21
C PHE A 23 4.05 8.69 3.17
N TRP A 24 5.14 9.20 3.74
CA TRP A 24 5.07 10.26 4.74
C TRP A 24 4.59 11.59 4.16
N LEU A 25 5.04 11.95 2.96
CA LEU A 25 4.55 13.17 2.30
C LEU A 25 3.06 13.08 2.01
N THR A 26 2.59 11.93 1.51
CA THR A 26 1.16 11.73 1.23
C THR A 26 0.34 11.70 2.52
N PHE A 27 0.84 11.05 3.57
CA PHE A 27 0.18 10.96 4.86
C PHE A 27 0.01 12.35 5.50
N ILE A 28 1.10 13.11 5.61
CA ILE A 28 1.07 14.47 6.18
C ILE A 28 0.15 15.37 5.35
N SER A 29 0.23 15.29 4.02
CA SER A 29 -0.63 16.08 3.13
C SER A 29 -2.11 15.70 3.28
N ALA A 30 -2.42 14.41 3.40
CA ALA A 30 -3.80 13.97 3.61
C ALA A 30 -4.37 14.51 4.93
N PHE A 31 -3.60 14.47 6.02
CA PHE A 31 -4.03 15.10 7.28
C PHE A 31 -4.15 16.62 7.13
N GLY A 32 -3.19 17.29 6.50
CA GLY A 32 -3.22 18.74 6.27
C GLY A 32 -4.37 19.19 5.36
N VAL A 33 -4.88 18.33 4.49
CA VAL A 33 -6.05 18.59 3.64
C VAL A 33 -7.35 18.28 4.38
N PHE A 34 -7.49 17.06 4.91
CA PHE A 34 -8.77 16.59 5.42
C PHE A 34 -9.05 17.05 6.84
N PHE A 35 -8.04 17.26 7.68
CA PHE A 35 -8.26 17.70 9.06
C PHE A 35 -8.85 19.12 9.13
N PRO A 36 -8.32 20.14 8.42
CA PRO A 36 -8.97 21.46 8.38
C PRO A 36 -10.38 21.42 7.76
N MET A 37 -10.61 20.54 6.78
CA MET A 37 -11.95 20.36 6.20
C MET A 37 -12.99 19.87 7.21
N HIS A 38 -12.61 19.17 8.28
CA HIS A 38 -13.56 18.84 9.35
C HIS A 38 -14.08 20.11 10.04
N TYR A 39 -13.21 21.08 10.31
CA TYR A 39 -13.60 22.35 10.93
C TYR A 39 -14.44 23.22 9.99
N ILE A 40 -14.05 23.29 8.71
CA ILE A 40 -14.84 23.99 7.68
C ILE A 40 -16.26 23.37 7.57
N GLY A 41 -16.36 22.03 7.62
CA GLY A 41 -17.63 21.33 7.62
C GLY A 41 -18.47 21.59 8.88
N LEU A 42 -17.85 21.60 10.07
CA LEU A 42 -18.51 21.92 11.34
C LEU A 42 -19.02 23.37 11.40
N ALA A 43 -18.33 24.30 10.75
CA ALA A 43 -18.78 25.68 10.58
C ALA A 43 -19.99 25.82 9.64
N GLY A 44 -20.42 24.74 8.99
CA GLY A 44 -21.61 24.70 8.14
C GLY A 44 -21.34 25.00 6.65
N ALA A 45 -20.09 24.92 6.19
CA ALA A 45 -19.77 25.13 4.78
C ALA A 45 -20.36 24.00 3.92
N PRO A 46 -21.29 24.31 2.98
CA PRO A 46 -21.89 23.29 2.13
C PRO A 46 -20.89 22.80 1.06
N ARG A 47 -20.88 21.48 0.81
CA ARG A 47 -20.06 20.90 -0.27
C ARG A 47 -20.51 21.37 -1.66
N ARG A 48 -19.59 21.32 -2.63
CA ARG A 48 -19.82 21.60 -4.07
C ARG A 48 -20.10 23.08 -4.41
N TYR A 49 -19.66 24.00 -3.56
CA TYR A 49 -19.66 25.44 -3.86
C TYR A 49 -18.29 25.88 -4.37
N TYR A 50 -18.27 26.70 -5.41
CA TYR A 50 -17.04 27.27 -5.95
C TYR A 50 -16.58 28.51 -5.17
N GLU A 51 -17.50 29.19 -4.49
CA GLU A 51 -17.25 30.39 -3.70
C GLU A 51 -18.21 30.46 -2.49
N TYR A 52 -17.75 31.05 -1.39
CA TYR A 52 -18.52 31.22 -0.15
C TYR A 52 -18.87 32.69 0.17
N SER A 53 -18.72 33.62 -0.77
CA SER A 53 -18.98 35.07 -0.63
C SER A 53 -20.40 35.40 -0.14
N SER A 54 -21.37 34.51 -0.38
CA SER A 54 -22.75 34.63 0.07
C SER A 54 -22.99 34.17 1.52
N PHE A 55 -21.95 33.70 2.23
CA PHE A 55 -22.04 33.13 3.58
C PHE A 55 -21.10 33.85 4.57
N PRO A 56 -21.44 35.06 5.06
CA PRO A 56 -20.57 35.85 5.94
C PRO A 56 -20.14 35.14 7.23
N PHE A 57 -20.92 34.16 7.71
CA PHE A 57 -20.57 33.37 8.90
C PHE A 57 -19.36 32.45 8.69
N LEU A 58 -18.96 32.19 7.43
CA LEU A 58 -17.80 31.37 7.08
C LEU A 58 -16.49 32.15 6.99
N ASP A 59 -16.52 33.48 7.01
CA ASP A 59 -15.33 34.32 6.79
C ASP A 59 -14.19 33.98 7.76
N SER A 60 -14.51 33.60 9.00
CA SER A 60 -13.53 33.23 10.02
C SER A 60 -12.80 31.89 9.75
N VAL A 61 -13.35 31.03 8.91
CA VAL A 61 -12.78 29.70 8.59
C VAL A 61 -12.28 29.60 7.15
N MET A 62 -12.46 30.63 6.31
CA MET A 62 -12.04 30.59 4.90
C MET A 62 -10.53 30.58 4.71
N ASP A 63 -9.74 31.11 5.65
CA ASP A 63 -8.27 31.02 5.61
C ASP A 63 -7.77 29.56 5.63
N LEU A 64 -8.57 28.64 6.19
CA LEU A 64 -8.25 27.21 6.19
C LEU A 64 -8.26 26.62 4.75
N ASN A 65 -9.01 27.19 3.81
CA ASN A 65 -9.00 26.71 2.42
C ASN A 65 -7.65 26.96 1.74
N VAL A 66 -6.95 28.04 2.12
CA VAL A 66 -5.59 28.31 1.63
C VAL A 66 -4.64 27.20 2.11
N LEU A 67 -4.72 26.87 3.40
CA LEU A 67 -3.93 25.78 3.99
C LEU A 67 -4.22 24.43 3.31
N VAL A 68 -5.50 24.11 3.10
CA VAL A 68 -5.92 22.90 2.39
C VAL A 68 -5.33 22.86 0.97
N THR A 69 -5.35 23.98 0.25
CA THR A 69 -4.80 24.07 -1.10
C THR A 69 -3.30 23.82 -1.13
N VAL A 70 -2.55 24.40 -0.19
CA VAL A 70 -1.10 24.18 -0.07
C VAL A 70 -0.79 22.71 0.14
N PHE A 71 -1.45 22.04 1.09
CA PHE A 71 -1.24 20.61 1.32
C PHE A 71 -1.74 19.74 0.17
N ALA A 72 -2.79 20.13 -0.55
CA ALA A 72 -3.24 19.43 -1.74
C ALA A 72 -2.19 19.46 -2.85
N ILE A 73 -1.54 20.61 -3.07
CA ILE A 73 -0.44 20.75 -4.03
C ILE A 73 0.77 19.90 -3.60
N ILE A 74 1.15 19.93 -2.32
CA ILE A 74 2.23 19.10 -1.79
C ILE A 74 1.92 17.60 -1.97
N GLY A 75 0.69 17.18 -1.68
CA GLY A 75 0.22 15.81 -1.90
C GLY A 75 0.27 15.41 -3.38
N GLY A 76 -0.09 16.32 -4.28
CA GLY A 76 0.06 16.15 -5.72
C GLY A 76 1.52 15.97 -6.15
N MET A 77 2.44 16.78 -5.62
CA MET A 77 3.87 16.64 -5.87
C MET A 77 4.44 15.32 -5.31
N ALA A 78 3.94 14.84 -4.17
CA ALA A 78 4.35 13.55 -3.62
C ALA A 78 4.08 12.39 -4.61
N GLN A 79 3.03 12.48 -5.43
CA GLN A 79 2.75 11.48 -6.47
C GLN A 79 3.85 11.41 -7.54
N LEU A 80 4.57 12.50 -7.81
CA LEU A 80 5.71 12.48 -8.75
C LEU A 80 6.84 11.58 -8.25
N ILE A 81 7.08 11.56 -6.93
CA ILE A 81 8.07 10.66 -6.30
C ILE A 81 7.62 9.20 -6.51
N TRP A 82 6.33 8.92 -6.36
CA TRP A 82 5.78 7.59 -6.58
C TRP A 82 5.88 7.16 -8.05
N ILE A 83 5.47 8.01 -8.99
CA ILE A 83 5.57 7.77 -10.43
C ILE A 83 7.01 7.46 -10.80
N TYR A 84 7.95 8.29 -10.36
CA TYR A 84 9.37 8.06 -10.59
C TYR A 84 9.82 6.70 -10.02
N ASN A 85 9.51 6.40 -8.76
CA ASN A 85 9.89 5.14 -8.12
C ASN A 85 9.30 3.93 -8.86
N PHE A 86 8.04 4.03 -9.29
CA PHE A 86 7.33 2.97 -10.01
C PHE A 86 8.00 2.67 -11.36
N PHE A 87 8.09 3.66 -12.24
CA PHE A 87 8.66 3.45 -13.59
C PHE A 87 10.15 3.16 -13.55
N TYR A 88 10.93 3.83 -12.70
CA TYR A 88 12.35 3.55 -12.55
C TYR A 88 12.60 2.11 -12.10
N SER A 89 11.82 1.62 -11.13
CA SER A 89 12.01 0.29 -10.56
C SER A 89 11.63 -0.85 -11.51
N ILE A 90 10.71 -0.61 -12.46
CA ILE A 90 10.38 -1.58 -13.52
C ILE A 90 11.63 -1.94 -14.34
N PHE A 91 12.43 -0.93 -14.70
CA PHE A 91 13.58 -1.13 -15.57
C PHE A 91 14.89 -1.36 -14.81
N ARG A 92 15.07 -0.69 -13.67
CA ARG A 92 16.36 -0.61 -12.95
C ARG A 92 16.31 -1.03 -11.48
N GLY A 93 15.16 -1.50 -10.98
CA GLY A 93 15.05 -2.03 -9.62
C GLY A 93 15.87 -3.33 -9.44
N PRO A 94 16.33 -3.67 -8.22
CA PRO A 94 17.03 -4.93 -7.99
C PRO A 94 16.08 -6.12 -8.24
N LYS A 95 16.62 -7.25 -8.70
CA LYS A 95 15.82 -8.46 -8.94
C LYS A 95 15.17 -8.92 -7.64
N ALA A 96 13.89 -9.25 -7.71
CA ALA A 96 13.16 -9.79 -6.58
C ALA A 96 13.37 -11.31 -6.48
N VAL A 97 13.42 -11.82 -5.25
CA VAL A 97 13.22 -13.25 -4.99
C VAL A 97 11.73 -13.59 -5.12
N GLN A 98 11.40 -14.88 -5.23
CA GLN A 98 10.02 -15.32 -5.46
C GLN A 98 9.05 -14.85 -4.35
N ASN A 99 9.46 -14.96 -3.08
CA ASN A 99 8.69 -14.50 -1.93
C ASN A 99 9.51 -13.49 -1.10
N PRO A 100 9.57 -12.22 -1.50
CA PRO A 100 10.39 -11.22 -0.81
C PRO A 100 9.81 -10.83 0.55
N TRP A 101 8.51 -11.07 0.77
CA TRP A 101 7.80 -10.67 1.99
C TRP A 101 7.67 -11.81 3.00
N LYS A 102 8.14 -13.02 2.66
CA LYS A 102 7.94 -14.22 3.48
C LYS A 102 6.45 -14.42 3.83
N SER A 103 5.57 -14.17 2.88
CA SER A 103 4.13 -14.35 3.06
C SER A 103 3.75 -15.82 2.89
N ASN A 104 2.76 -16.28 3.65
CA ASN A 104 2.31 -17.68 3.62
C ASN A 104 1.38 -18.00 2.43
N THR A 105 0.78 -16.97 1.85
CA THR A 105 -0.29 -17.07 0.86
C THR A 105 0.20 -17.57 -0.51
N LEU A 106 -0.69 -18.26 -1.25
CA LEU A 106 -0.35 -18.98 -2.48
C LEU A 106 0.21 -18.09 -3.60
N GLU A 107 -0.13 -16.80 -3.66
CA GLU A 107 0.36 -15.92 -4.74
C GLU A 107 1.90 -15.81 -4.75
N TRP A 108 2.56 -16.12 -3.65
CA TRP A 108 4.02 -16.13 -3.51
C TRP A 108 4.68 -17.47 -3.88
N THR A 109 3.89 -18.49 -4.24
CA THR A 109 4.42 -19.81 -4.67
C THR A 109 4.54 -19.95 -6.19
N THR A 110 3.82 -19.10 -6.94
CA THR A 110 3.91 -19.06 -8.40
C THR A 110 5.19 -18.32 -8.89
N PRO A 111 5.80 -18.70 -10.03
CA PRO A 111 6.86 -17.92 -10.64
C PRO A 111 6.36 -16.55 -11.15
N VAL A 112 7.29 -15.66 -11.48
CA VAL A 112 6.98 -14.36 -12.13
C VAL A 112 7.11 -14.54 -13.64
N GLU A 113 6.31 -15.44 -14.19
CA GLU A 113 6.20 -15.67 -15.62
C GLU A 113 4.83 -15.14 -16.06
N HIS A 114 4.82 -14.20 -17.01
CA HIS A 114 3.59 -13.60 -17.54
C HIS A 114 2.90 -14.55 -18.53
N VAL A 115 2.67 -15.79 -18.10
CA VAL A 115 2.07 -16.86 -18.88
C VAL A 115 0.69 -17.19 -18.35
N HIS A 116 -0.21 -17.57 -19.25
CA HIS A 116 -1.50 -18.10 -18.85
C HIS A 116 -1.28 -19.44 -18.12
N GLY A 117 -1.77 -19.55 -16.89
CA GLY A 117 -1.66 -20.77 -16.10
C GLY A 117 -1.14 -20.61 -14.67
N ASN A 118 -0.56 -19.44 -14.31
CA ASN A 118 0.01 -19.10 -12.98
C ASN A 118 1.01 -20.10 -12.39
N TRP A 119 0.62 -21.34 -12.11
CA TRP A 119 1.47 -22.41 -11.58
C TRP A 119 1.87 -23.39 -12.68
N PRO A 120 3.17 -23.69 -12.83
CA PRO A 120 3.60 -24.76 -13.70
C PRO A 120 3.25 -26.11 -13.06
N GLY A 121 2.53 -26.97 -13.79
CA GLY A 121 2.20 -28.33 -13.35
C GLY A 121 0.99 -28.39 -12.40
N PRO A 122 0.99 -29.28 -11.39
CA PRO A 122 -0.15 -29.46 -10.49
C PRO A 122 -0.37 -28.22 -9.62
N LEU A 123 -1.65 -27.92 -9.33
CA LEU A 123 -2.00 -26.79 -8.48
C LEU A 123 -1.51 -27.02 -7.04
N PRO A 124 -1.05 -25.96 -6.34
CA PRO A 124 -0.68 -26.07 -4.94
C PRO A 124 -1.88 -26.45 -4.08
N VAL A 125 -1.68 -27.39 -3.17
CA VAL A 125 -2.68 -27.78 -2.17
C VAL A 125 -2.50 -26.89 -0.93
N VAL A 126 -3.62 -26.43 -0.37
CA VAL A 126 -3.64 -25.65 0.88
C VAL A 126 -3.81 -26.62 2.04
N TYR A 127 -2.83 -26.65 2.93
CA TYR A 127 -2.85 -27.48 4.13
C TYR A 127 -3.13 -26.68 5.40
N ARG A 128 -2.92 -25.36 5.38
CA ARG A 128 -2.96 -24.49 6.58
C ARG A 128 -3.49 -23.08 6.27
N TRP A 129 -3.82 -22.34 7.32
CA TRP A 129 -4.33 -20.97 7.22
C TRP A 129 -3.29 -19.98 6.68
N PRO A 130 -3.72 -18.88 6.03
CA PRO A 130 -2.82 -17.88 5.45
C PRO A 130 -2.12 -17.00 6.49
N TYR A 131 -2.51 -17.10 7.77
CA TYR A 131 -1.97 -16.33 8.89
C TYR A 131 -1.10 -17.16 9.85
N ASP A 132 -0.68 -18.35 9.42
CA ASP A 132 0.11 -19.28 10.23
C ASP A 132 1.58 -18.81 10.38
N TYR A 133 1.76 -17.71 11.11
CA TYR A 133 3.04 -17.08 11.43
C TYR A 133 3.45 -17.38 12.88
N SER A 134 4.75 -17.32 13.16
CA SER A 134 5.33 -17.47 14.49
C SER A 134 4.96 -18.78 15.21
N LYS A 135 4.76 -19.88 14.45
CA LYS A 135 4.35 -21.15 15.02
C LYS A 135 5.44 -21.75 15.94
N PRO A 136 5.09 -22.16 17.18
CA PRO A 136 6.05 -22.79 18.08
C PRO A 136 6.69 -24.03 17.45
N GLY A 137 8.01 -24.17 17.59
CA GLY A 137 8.75 -25.33 17.08
C GLY A 137 9.15 -25.27 15.60
N LYS A 138 8.76 -24.23 14.85
CA LYS A 138 9.23 -24.03 13.47
C LYS A 138 10.50 -23.17 13.43
N GLU A 139 11.41 -23.52 12.53
CA GLU A 139 12.67 -22.79 12.32
C GLU A 139 12.42 -21.37 11.75
N HIS A 140 11.39 -21.23 10.93
CA HIS A 140 11.02 -19.97 10.31
C HIS A 140 9.73 -19.42 10.89
N ASP A 141 9.69 -18.09 10.98
CA ASP A 141 8.52 -17.34 11.44
C ASP A 141 7.30 -17.44 10.51
N TYR A 142 7.47 -18.02 9.32
CA TYR A 142 6.42 -18.14 8.32
C TYR A 142 6.39 -19.58 7.78
N VAL A 143 5.19 -20.17 7.71
CA VAL A 143 5.00 -21.49 7.13
C VAL A 143 4.02 -21.36 5.95
N PRO A 144 4.50 -21.52 4.71
CA PRO A 144 3.64 -21.40 3.52
C PRO A 144 2.46 -22.37 3.55
N GLN A 145 1.33 -21.95 2.98
CA GLN A 145 0.11 -22.76 2.91
C GLN A 145 0.28 -24.11 2.21
N THR A 146 1.33 -24.26 1.42
CA THR A 146 1.67 -25.48 0.69
C THR A 146 2.45 -26.51 1.50
N VAL A 147 2.84 -26.20 2.74
CA VAL A 147 3.55 -27.12 3.63
C VAL A 147 2.53 -27.94 4.42
N PRO A 148 2.55 -29.29 4.31
CA PRO A 148 1.68 -30.16 5.10
C PRO A 148 1.82 -29.92 6.60
N ILE A 149 0.77 -30.23 7.35
CA ILE A 149 0.79 -30.19 8.82
C ILE A 149 1.61 -31.40 9.31
N GLU A 150 2.54 -31.17 10.23
CA GLU A 150 3.35 -32.23 10.82
C GLU A 150 2.57 -33.01 11.89
N ASP A 151 2.96 -34.27 12.14
CA ASP A 151 2.33 -35.10 13.15
C ASP A 151 2.50 -34.47 14.55
N GLY A 152 1.37 -34.12 15.18
CA GLY A 152 1.35 -33.46 16.49
C GLY A 152 1.45 -31.93 16.44
N GLU A 153 1.45 -31.32 15.26
CA GLU A 153 1.33 -29.86 15.09
C GLU A 153 -0.13 -29.43 15.35
N GLU A 154 -0.34 -28.53 16.32
CA GLU A 154 -1.67 -27.96 16.57
C GLU A 154 -2.08 -27.02 15.41
N GLU A 155 -3.28 -27.24 14.86
CA GLU A 155 -3.95 -26.25 14.03
C GLU A 155 -4.50 -25.14 14.93
N HIS A 156 -4.07 -23.90 14.68
CA HIS A 156 -4.66 -22.69 15.26
C HIS A 156 -5.66 -22.07 14.30
#